data_AF-A0A9D6MTD3-F1
#
_entry.id   AF-A0A9D6MTD3-F1
#
_cell.length_a   1.000
_cell.length_b   1.000
_cell.length_c   1.000
_cell.angle_alpha   90.00
_cell.angle_beta   90.00
_cell.angle_gamma   90.00
#
_symmetry.space_group_name_H-M   'P 1'
#
loop_
_entity.id
_entity.type
_entity.pdbx_description
1 polymer ?
#
loop_
_entity_poly.entity_id
_entity_poly.type
_entity_poly.pdbx_seq_one_letter_code
_entity_poly.pdbx_strand_id
1 'polypeptide(L)'
;MKYLKDDKSLGDADSGEDAAESTVLLEAQLQEFRRQMLELPPNYDPIARADLLLQIGRTLIRLENKQDAWDAGREAFDIFVARESWEGAVQACDVMFLSEQPESLAALGQGIWLAVTFPVDPELTVALLQHVVDETPPDSDGAAVAATVAHYVVDLRAEGRVREDLMFYTNQLLATVARRHSDVKDQEAFSRWFKKLELEDPAKFLPRLRNVVDVLVQDEWWIDRDAIRAKLPVN
;
A
#
# COMPACT_ATOMS: atom_id res chain seq x y z
N MET A 1 -8.33 11.50 3.17
CA MET A 1 -7.49 10.67 2.28
C MET A 1 -8.21 9.32 2.06
N LYS A 2 -8.18 8.72 0.86
CA LYS A 2 -8.87 7.46 0.50
C LYS A 2 -8.25 6.19 1.11
N TYR A 3 -6.92 6.10 1.14
CA TYR A 3 -6.15 4.94 1.58
C TYR A 3 -5.40 5.20 2.89
N LEU A 4 -5.09 6.45 3.21
CA LEU A 4 -4.40 6.82 4.43
C LEU A 4 -5.39 7.11 5.55
N LYS A 5 -5.10 6.59 6.75
CA LYS A 5 -5.84 6.94 7.97
C LYS A 5 -5.55 8.41 8.30
N ASP A 6 -6.57 9.25 8.34
CA ASP A 6 -6.46 10.57 8.98
C ASP A 6 -6.31 10.33 10.49
N ASP A 7 -5.17 10.69 11.07
CA ASP A 7 -4.86 10.55 12.51
C ASP A 7 -5.67 11.56 13.36
N LYS A 8 -6.99 11.55 13.17
CA LYS A 8 -8.00 12.37 13.86
C LYS A 8 -8.95 11.53 14.72
N SER A 9 -8.58 10.30 15.06
CA SER A 9 -9.40 9.40 15.87
C SER A 9 -8.72 8.98 17.18
N LEU A 10 -8.19 9.95 17.92
CA LEU A 10 -7.93 9.83 19.35
C LEU A 10 -8.94 10.71 20.09
N GLY A 11 -10.20 10.27 20.09
CA GLY A 11 -11.29 10.97 20.78
C GLY A 11 -12.61 10.25 20.60
N ASP A 12 -12.98 9.49 21.63
CA ASP A 12 -14.31 8.94 21.95
C ASP A 12 -15.03 8.08 20.91
N ALA A 13 -15.07 6.76 21.17
CA ALA A 13 -16.32 5.98 21.22
C ALA A 13 -15.97 4.49 21.41
N ASP A 14 -16.13 3.97 22.63
CA ASP A 14 -16.18 2.52 22.85
C ASP A 14 -17.47 2.19 23.59
N SER A 15 -18.56 2.08 22.81
CA SER A 15 -19.83 1.50 23.25
C SER A 15 -20.03 0.20 22.48
N GLY A 16 -20.22 -0.91 23.19
CA GLY A 16 -20.37 -2.24 22.58
C GLY A 16 -21.59 -2.40 21.65
N GLU A 17 -22.57 -1.49 21.73
CA GLU A 17 -23.71 -1.44 20.80
C GLU A 17 -23.29 -0.91 19.41
N ASP A 18 -22.42 0.11 19.37
CA ASP A 18 -21.93 0.71 18.11
C ASP A 18 -21.04 -0.28 17.34
N ALA A 19 -20.25 -1.10 18.05
CA ALA A 19 -19.42 -2.14 17.46
C ALA A 19 -20.26 -3.29 16.85
N ALA A 20 -21.36 -3.68 17.51
CA ALA A 20 -22.27 -4.72 17.02
C ALA A 20 -23.05 -4.26 15.78
N GLU A 21 -23.56 -3.02 15.78
CA GLU A 21 -24.24 -2.43 14.62
C GLU A 21 -23.31 -2.32 13.41
N SER A 22 -22.05 -1.92 13.63
CA SER A 22 -21.01 -1.87 12.60
C SER A 22 -20.74 -3.25 11.95
N THR A 23 -20.72 -4.31 12.75
CA THR A 23 -20.46 -5.68 12.27
C THR A 23 -21.61 -6.18 11.38
N VAL A 24 -22.86 -5.98 11.80
CA VAL A 24 -24.04 -6.40 11.02
C VAL A 24 -24.09 -5.70 9.66
N LEU A 25 -23.76 -4.40 9.62
CA LEU A 25 -23.69 -3.64 8.37
C LEU A 25 -22.61 -4.20 7.43
N LEU A 26 -21.45 -4.57 7.96
CA LEU A 26 -20.36 -5.17 7.19
C LEU A 26 -20.73 -6.54 6.63
N GLU A 27 -21.39 -7.38 7.43
CA GLU A 27 -21.88 -8.67 6.97
C GLU A 27 -22.91 -8.51 5.84
N ALA A 28 -23.84 -7.56 5.97
CA ALA A 28 -24.80 -7.27 4.91
C ALA A 28 -24.12 -6.78 3.61
N GLN A 29 -23.12 -5.91 3.71
CA GLN A 29 -22.30 -5.48 2.57
C GLN A 29 -21.56 -6.64 1.91
N LEU A 30 -20.95 -7.53 2.71
CA LEU A 30 -20.27 -8.71 2.22
C LEU A 30 -21.21 -9.63 1.43
N GLN A 31 -22.42 -9.88 1.95
CA GLN A 31 -23.42 -10.70 1.26
C GLN A 31 -23.88 -10.05 -0.05
N GLU A 32 -24.02 -8.73 -0.08
CA GLU A 32 -24.38 -8.01 -1.30
C GLU A 32 -23.30 -8.13 -2.38
N PHE A 33 -22.02 -7.94 -2.04
CA PHE A 33 -20.93 -8.14 -3.02
C PHE A 33 -20.85 -9.59 -3.51
N ARG A 34 -21.04 -10.57 -2.63
CA ARG A 34 -21.10 -12.00 -3.01
C ARG A 34 -22.28 -12.28 -3.95
N ARG A 35 -23.44 -11.68 -3.70
CA ARG A 35 -24.62 -11.78 -4.58
C ARG A 35 -24.33 -11.17 -5.95
N GLN A 36 -23.80 -9.96 -6.01
CA GLN A 36 -23.40 -9.31 -7.27
C GLN A 36 -22.41 -10.16 -8.07
N MET A 37 -21.48 -10.83 -7.38
CA MET A 37 -20.52 -11.73 -8.03
C MET A 37 -21.18 -12.97 -8.64
N LEU A 38 -22.22 -13.52 -8.01
CA LEU A 38 -23.01 -14.62 -8.56
C LEU A 38 -23.92 -14.19 -9.72
N GLU A 39 -24.36 -12.92 -9.72
CA GLU A 39 -25.22 -12.32 -10.74
C GLU A 39 -24.45 -11.79 -11.96
N LEU A 40 -23.12 -11.91 -11.99
CA LEU A 40 -22.31 -11.53 -13.15
C LEU A 40 -22.81 -12.23 -14.42
N PRO A 41 -23.00 -11.50 -15.54
CA PRO A 41 -23.57 -12.05 -16.75
C PRO A 41 -22.63 -13.10 -17.38
N PRO A 42 -23.17 -14.02 -18.21
CA PRO A 42 -22.32 -14.87 -19.05
C PRO A 42 -21.35 -14.01 -19.88
N ASN A 43 -20.07 -14.41 -19.94
CA ASN A 43 -18.99 -13.67 -20.62
C ASN A 43 -18.68 -12.27 -20.04
N TYR A 44 -18.87 -12.09 -18.72
CA TYR A 44 -18.40 -10.88 -18.04
C TYR A 44 -16.88 -10.66 -18.23
N ASP A 45 -16.45 -9.40 -18.19
CA ASP A 45 -15.02 -9.06 -18.15
C ASP A 45 -14.43 -9.50 -16.80
N PRO A 46 -13.39 -10.35 -16.75
CA PRO A 46 -12.76 -10.78 -15.51
C PRO A 46 -12.41 -9.65 -14.53
N ILE A 47 -12.12 -8.44 -15.02
CA ILE A 47 -11.91 -7.26 -14.15
C ILE A 47 -13.12 -6.99 -13.25
N ALA A 48 -14.35 -7.13 -13.75
CA ALA A 48 -15.56 -6.90 -12.96
C ALA A 48 -15.64 -7.86 -11.75
N ARG A 49 -15.15 -9.11 -11.91
CA ARG A 49 -15.02 -10.05 -10.79
C ARG A 49 -13.90 -9.65 -9.84
N ALA A 50 -12.74 -9.26 -10.36
CA ALA A 50 -11.60 -8.81 -9.54
C ALA A 50 -11.96 -7.58 -8.69
N ASP A 51 -12.73 -6.64 -9.24
CA ASP A 51 -13.22 -5.47 -8.50
C ASP A 51 -14.15 -5.88 -7.34
N LEU A 52 -15.06 -6.83 -7.57
CA LEU A 52 -15.91 -7.37 -6.50
C LEU A 52 -15.09 -8.13 -5.45
N LEU A 53 -14.09 -8.90 -5.86
CA LEU A 53 -13.16 -9.57 -4.95
C LEU A 53 -12.38 -8.57 -4.09
N LEU A 54 -11.96 -7.41 -4.62
CA LEU A 54 -11.36 -6.35 -3.82
C LEU A 54 -12.32 -5.79 -2.76
N GLN A 55 -13.59 -5.56 -3.11
CA GLN A 55 -14.58 -5.07 -2.14
C GLN A 55 -14.88 -6.12 -1.07
N ILE A 56 -14.95 -7.40 -1.46
CA ILE A 56 -15.08 -8.55 -0.57
C ILE A 56 -13.89 -8.60 0.38
N GLY A 57 -12.66 -8.60 -0.15
CA GLY A 57 -11.43 -8.66 0.63
C GLY A 57 -11.33 -7.53 1.66
N ARG A 58 -11.58 -6.28 1.26
CA ARG A 58 -11.59 -5.12 2.18
C ARG A 58 -12.63 -5.25 3.29
N THR A 59 -13.83 -5.73 2.95
CA THR A 59 -14.88 -5.97 3.93
C THR A 59 -14.48 -7.07 4.91
N LEU A 60 -13.84 -8.14 4.42
CA LEU A 60 -13.35 -9.24 5.23
C LEU A 60 -12.20 -8.83 6.16
N ILE A 61 -11.30 -7.94 5.72
CA ILE A 61 -10.28 -7.34 6.60
C ILE A 61 -10.95 -6.64 7.78
N ARG A 62 -11.99 -5.83 7.54
CA ARG A 62 -12.73 -5.10 8.59
C ARG A 62 -13.55 -6.01 9.50
N LEU A 63 -13.92 -7.19 9.02
CA LEU A 63 -14.58 -8.25 9.80
C LEU A 63 -13.57 -9.17 10.50
N GLU A 64 -12.27 -8.89 10.41
CA GLU A 64 -11.18 -9.73 10.92
C GLU A 64 -11.20 -11.18 10.37
N ASN A 65 -11.85 -11.40 9.22
CA ASN A 65 -11.83 -12.69 8.53
C ASN A 65 -10.64 -12.74 7.56
N LYS A 66 -9.47 -12.92 8.17
CA LYS A 66 -8.16 -12.80 7.53
C LYS A 66 -7.93 -13.79 6.39
N GLN A 67 -8.21 -15.07 6.58
CA GLN A 67 -7.98 -16.09 5.54
C GLN A 67 -8.85 -15.84 4.31
N ASP A 68 -10.15 -15.58 4.46
CA ASP A 68 -11.02 -15.32 3.31
C ASP A 68 -10.62 -14.01 2.60
N ALA A 69 -10.11 -13.02 3.34
CA ALA A 69 -9.61 -11.78 2.76
C ALA A 69 -8.36 -12.03 1.90
N TRP A 70 -7.44 -12.88 2.38
CA TRP A 70 -6.29 -13.33 1.62
C TRP A 70 -6.70 -14.02 0.33
N ASP A 71 -7.62 -14.98 0.40
CA ASP A 71 -8.06 -15.75 -0.76
C ASP A 71 -8.71 -14.84 -1.81
N ALA A 72 -9.56 -13.89 -1.38
CA ALA A 72 -10.16 -12.90 -2.27
C ALA A 72 -9.12 -11.96 -2.89
N GLY A 73 -8.17 -11.47 -2.09
CA GLY A 73 -7.07 -10.64 -2.55
C GLY A 73 -6.18 -11.36 -3.55
N ARG A 74 -5.86 -12.64 -3.31
CA ARG A 74 -5.00 -13.44 -4.18
C ARG A 74 -5.65 -13.70 -5.53
N GLU A 75 -6.93 -14.08 -5.54
CA GLU A 75 -7.67 -14.27 -6.79
C GLU A 75 -7.78 -12.95 -7.58
N ALA A 76 -8.07 -11.84 -6.90
CA ALA A 76 -8.13 -10.52 -7.54
C ALA A 76 -6.77 -10.14 -8.15
N PHE A 77 -5.68 -10.34 -7.41
CA PHE A 77 -4.31 -10.06 -7.86
C PHE A 77 -3.98 -10.79 -9.15
N ASP A 78 -4.22 -12.10 -9.20
CA ASP A 78 -3.92 -12.93 -10.37
C ASP A 78 -4.71 -12.45 -11.61
N ILE A 79 -5.98 -12.06 -11.44
CA ILE A 79 -6.79 -11.51 -12.53
C ILE A 79 -6.24 -10.15 -13.00
N PHE A 80 -5.93 -9.24 -12.08
CA PHE A 80 -5.43 -7.91 -12.43
C PHE A 80 -4.07 -7.97 -13.14
N VAL A 81 -3.15 -8.83 -12.66
CA VAL A 81 -1.86 -9.05 -13.31
C VAL A 81 -2.04 -9.61 -14.71
N ALA A 82 -2.90 -10.62 -14.89
CA ALA A 82 -3.18 -11.20 -16.20
C ALA A 82 -3.78 -10.19 -17.20
N ARG A 83 -4.44 -9.15 -16.69
CA ARG A 83 -5.04 -8.05 -17.47
C ARG A 83 -4.17 -6.80 -17.53
N GLU A 84 -2.97 -6.84 -16.95
CA GLU A 84 -2.06 -5.69 -16.80
C GLU A 84 -2.73 -4.46 -16.16
N SER A 85 -3.72 -4.70 -15.29
CA SER A 85 -4.44 -3.67 -14.54
C SER A 85 -3.71 -3.42 -13.21
N TRP A 86 -2.58 -2.71 -13.30
CA TRP A 86 -1.60 -2.61 -12.21
C TRP A 86 -2.14 -1.95 -10.94
N GLU A 87 -2.97 -0.92 -11.04
CA GLU A 87 -3.56 -0.29 -9.84
C GLU A 87 -4.48 -1.25 -9.06
N GLY A 88 -5.22 -2.11 -9.76
CA GLY A 88 -6.02 -3.16 -9.13
C GLY A 88 -5.14 -4.22 -8.45
N ALA A 89 -4.05 -4.64 -9.10
CA ALA A 89 -3.08 -5.58 -8.52
C ALA A 89 -2.43 -5.00 -7.25
N VAL A 90 -2.06 -3.72 -7.26
CA VAL A 90 -1.50 -3.02 -6.10
C VAL A 90 -2.52 -2.96 -4.95
N GLN A 91 -3.80 -2.68 -5.24
CA GLN A 91 -4.86 -2.72 -4.23
C GLN A 91 -5.09 -4.13 -3.67
N ALA A 92 -4.92 -5.17 -4.49
CA ALA A 92 -5.03 -6.56 -4.04
C ALA A 92 -3.87 -6.96 -3.12
N CYS A 93 -2.65 -6.50 -3.43
CA CYS A 93 -1.49 -6.65 -2.56
C CYS A 93 -1.70 -6.02 -1.18
N ASP A 94 -2.35 -4.85 -1.12
CA ASP A 94 -2.67 -4.19 0.14
C ASP A 94 -3.66 -5.03 0.99
N VAL A 95 -4.72 -5.55 0.37
CA VAL A 95 -5.66 -6.48 1.05
C VAL A 95 -4.92 -7.72 1.56
N MET A 96 -4.07 -8.34 0.74
CA MET A 96 -3.28 -9.51 1.13
C MET A 96 -2.30 -9.19 2.26
N PHE A 97 -1.66 -8.01 2.25
CA PHE A 97 -0.81 -7.58 3.35
C PHE A 97 -1.59 -7.46 4.66
N LEU A 98 -2.71 -6.74 4.64
CA LEU A 98 -3.57 -6.51 5.82
C LEU A 98 -4.24 -7.77 6.37
N SER A 99 -4.21 -8.86 5.60
CA SER A 99 -4.74 -10.16 6.03
C SER A 99 -3.79 -10.96 6.93
N GLU A 100 -2.55 -10.49 7.16
CA GLU A 100 -1.62 -11.09 8.15
C GLU A 100 -1.37 -12.61 7.95
N GLN A 101 -1.33 -13.07 6.71
CA GLN A 101 -0.96 -14.43 6.33
C GLN A 101 0.56 -14.58 6.18
N PRO A 102 1.10 -15.82 6.15
CA PRO A 102 2.55 -16.04 6.09
C PRO A 102 3.26 -15.28 4.95
N GLU A 103 2.61 -15.12 3.80
CA GLU A 103 3.14 -14.43 2.63
C GLU A 103 2.69 -12.95 2.52
N SER A 104 2.11 -12.36 3.57
CA SER A 104 1.66 -10.95 3.57
C SER A 104 2.78 -9.93 3.32
N LEU A 105 3.99 -10.17 3.85
CA LEU A 105 5.15 -9.32 3.55
C LEU A 105 5.56 -9.43 2.08
N ALA A 106 5.48 -10.63 1.49
CA ALA A 106 5.73 -10.80 0.07
C ALA A 106 4.69 -10.04 -0.75
N ALA A 107 3.41 -10.10 -0.38
CA ALA A 107 2.34 -9.31 -1.01
C ALA A 107 2.65 -7.80 -0.98
N LEU A 108 3.08 -7.27 0.16
CA LEU A 108 3.47 -5.86 0.30
C LEU A 108 4.62 -5.51 -0.66
N GLY A 109 5.65 -6.35 -0.73
CA GLY A 109 6.78 -6.14 -1.63
C GLY A 109 6.39 -6.17 -3.12
N GLN A 110 5.49 -7.09 -3.53
CA GLN A 110 4.90 -7.08 -4.89
C GLN A 110 4.20 -5.75 -5.17
N GLY A 111 3.35 -5.30 -4.23
CA GLY A 111 2.56 -4.09 -4.34
C GLY A 111 3.43 -2.85 -4.50
N ILE A 112 4.48 -2.71 -3.68
CA ILE A 112 5.43 -1.59 -3.77
C ILE A 112 6.18 -1.60 -5.10
N TRP A 113 6.64 -2.78 -5.54
CA TRP A 113 7.34 -2.90 -6.82
C TRP A 113 6.46 -2.42 -7.98
N LEU A 114 5.21 -2.87 -8.02
CA LEU A 114 4.22 -2.46 -9.03
C LEU A 114 3.89 -0.97 -8.91
N ALA A 115 3.65 -0.47 -7.71
CA ALA A 115 3.26 0.91 -7.45
C ALA A 115 4.36 1.91 -7.85
N VAL A 116 5.63 1.57 -7.64
CA VAL A 116 6.76 2.42 -8.08
C VAL A 116 7.04 2.28 -9.58
N THR A 117 6.80 1.10 -10.16
CA THR A 117 7.04 0.84 -11.59
C THR A 117 5.99 1.51 -12.48
N PHE A 118 4.73 1.51 -12.08
CA PHE A 118 3.60 1.99 -12.88
C PHE A 118 2.95 3.24 -12.29
N PRO A 119 2.32 4.10 -13.11
CA PRO A 119 1.64 5.30 -12.64
C PRO A 119 0.27 4.96 -12.02
N VAL A 120 0.29 4.36 -10.83
CA VAL A 120 -0.91 4.17 -9.99
C VAL A 120 -1.16 5.40 -9.12
N ASP A 121 -2.33 5.48 -8.50
CA ASP A 121 -2.67 6.51 -7.51
C ASP A 121 -1.51 6.74 -6.51
N PRO A 122 -0.96 7.97 -6.44
CA PRO A 122 0.14 8.28 -5.53
C PRO A 122 -0.24 8.05 -4.06
N GLU A 123 -1.51 8.26 -3.68
CA GLU A 123 -1.96 8.01 -2.31
C GLU A 123 -1.86 6.52 -1.95
N LEU A 124 -2.22 5.63 -2.87
CA LEU A 124 -2.07 4.18 -2.69
C LEU A 124 -0.58 3.78 -2.55
N THR A 125 0.30 4.42 -3.32
CA THR A 125 1.74 4.19 -3.20
C THR A 125 2.26 4.63 -1.83
N VAL A 126 1.80 5.77 -1.32
CA VAL A 126 2.15 6.26 0.03
C VAL A 126 1.64 5.29 1.09
N ALA A 127 0.44 4.75 0.96
CA ALA A 127 -0.12 3.80 1.93
C ALA A 127 0.73 2.52 2.06
N LEU A 128 1.16 1.94 0.94
CA LEU A 128 2.05 0.77 0.97
C LEU A 128 3.43 1.09 1.57
N LEU A 129 4.01 2.26 1.27
CA LEU A 129 5.29 2.66 1.83
C LEU A 129 5.18 3.01 3.32
N GLN A 130 4.01 3.49 3.78
CA GLN A 130 3.72 3.67 5.20
C GLN A 130 3.76 2.33 5.94
N HIS A 131 3.22 1.25 5.38
CA HIS A 131 3.33 -0.08 5.97
C HIS A 131 4.78 -0.51 6.19
N VAL A 132 5.69 -0.19 5.25
CA VAL A 132 7.13 -0.43 5.47
C VAL A 132 7.65 0.37 6.67
N VAL A 133 7.27 1.64 6.79
CA VAL A 133 7.67 2.48 7.94
C VAL A 133 7.17 1.92 9.27
N ASP A 134 5.95 1.38 9.29
CA ASP A 134 5.31 0.85 10.48
C ASP A 134 5.88 -0.51 10.90
N GLU A 135 6.14 -1.39 9.94
CA GLU A 135 6.67 -2.76 10.18
C GLU A 135 8.18 -2.79 10.45
N THR A 136 8.91 -1.72 10.13
CA THR A 136 10.37 -1.70 10.28
C THR A 136 10.79 -1.12 11.65
N PRO A 137 11.86 -1.67 12.29
CA PRO A 137 12.41 -1.10 13.51
C PRO A 137 12.70 0.42 13.42
N PRO A 138 12.50 1.19 14.51
CA PRO A 138 12.66 2.65 14.52
C PRO A 138 14.00 3.18 14.02
N ASP A 139 15.08 2.42 14.20
CA ASP A 139 16.46 2.74 13.87
C ASP A 139 16.91 2.21 12.50
N SER A 140 15.99 1.69 11.70
CA SER A 140 16.29 1.16 10.37
C SER A 140 16.27 2.23 9.29
N ASP A 141 17.32 2.22 8.47
CA ASP A 141 17.40 2.95 7.21
C ASP A 141 16.22 2.65 6.26
N GLY A 142 15.62 1.45 6.33
CA GLY A 142 14.52 1.04 5.47
C GLY A 142 13.30 1.95 5.59
N ALA A 143 12.95 2.37 6.81
CA ALA A 143 11.87 3.32 7.06
C ALA A 143 12.19 4.70 6.47
N ALA A 144 13.44 5.16 6.59
CA ALA A 144 13.88 6.44 6.04
C ALA A 144 13.81 6.46 4.50
N VAL A 145 14.22 5.35 3.87
CA VAL A 145 14.11 5.17 2.42
C VAL A 145 12.64 5.12 1.98
N ALA A 146 11.78 4.34 2.65
CA ALA A 146 10.37 4.22 2.31
C ALA A 146 9.63 5.57 2.40
N ALA A 147 9.82 6.33 3.48
CA ALA A 147 9.25 7.67 3.65
C ALA A 147 9.74 8.66 2.59
N THR A 148 11.02 8.58 2.21
CA THR A 148 11.60 9.42 1.15
C THR A 148 11.00 9.10 -0.21
N VAL A 149 10.84 7.81 -0.54
CA VAL A 149 10.21 7.41 -1.80
C VAL A 149 8.74 7.80 -1.83
N ALA A 150 8.02 7.71 -0.71
CA ALA A 150 6.64 8.17 -0.62
C ALA A 150 6.53 9.66 -0.98
N HIS A 151 7.40 10.49 -0.41
CA HIS A 151 7.48 11.91 -0.72
C HIS A 151 7.83 12.16 -2.20
N TYR A 152 8.83 11.45 -2.72
CA TYR A 152 9.26 11.57 -4.12
C TYR A 152 8.15 11.19 -5.12
N VAL A 153 7.40 10.13 -4.87
CA VAL A 153 6.30 9.70 -5.75
C VAL A 153 5.17 10.73 -5.76
N VAL A 154 4.83 11.31 -4.61
CA VAL A 154 3.83 12.38 -4.54
C VAL A 154 4.28 13.59 -5.36
N ASP A 155 5.52 14.01 -5.21
CA ASP A 155 6.07 15.15 -5.95
C ASP A 155 6.02 14.93 -7.47
N LEU A 156 6.27 13.69 -7.91
CA LEU A 156 6.30 13.31 -9.32
C LEU A 156 4.91 13.14 -9.95
N ARG A 157 3.93 12.61 -9.20
CA ARG A 157 2.67 12.09 -9.76
C ARG A 157 1.41 12.81 -9.32
N ALA A 158 1.41 13.46 -8.16
CA ALA A 158 0.22 14.14 -7.66
C ALA A 158 0.16 15.58 -8.18
N GLU A 159 -1.05 16.10 -8.37
CA GLU A 159 -1.27 17.50 -8.79
C GLU A 159 -2.33 18.20 -7.92
N GLY A 160 -2.35 19.53 -8.01
CA GLY A 160 -3.37 20.38 -7.37
C GLY A 160 -3.50 20.14 -5.86
N ARG A 161 -4.75 20.09 -5.38
CA ARG A 161 -5.05 19.96 -3.95
C ARG A 161 -4.57 18.64 -3.36
N VAL A 162 -4.71 17.55 -4.11
CA VAL A 162 -4.25 16.22 -3.69
C VAL A 162 -2.74 16.23 -3.45
N ARG A 163 -1.96 16.89 -4.32
CA ARG A 163 -0.52 17.08 -4.10
C ARG A 163 -0.24 17.83 -2.81
N GLU A 164 -0.93 18.94 -2.54
CA GLU A 164 -0.70 19.72 -1.31
C GLU A 164 -0.92 18.88 -0.05
N ASP A 165 -2.04 18.15 0.00
CA ASP A 165 -2.41 17.32 1.15
C ASP A 165 -1.43 16.15 1.33
N LEU A 166 -1.04 15.45 0.25
CA LEU A 166 -0.09 14.34 0.31
C LEU A 166 1.35 14.79 0.58
N MET A 167 1.77 15.95 0.06
CA MET A 167 3.09 16.52 0.37
C MET A 167 3.17 16.92 1.84
N PHE A 168 2.09 17.47 2.41
CA PHE A 168 2.02 17.73 3.84
C PHE A 168 2.12 16.43 4.65
N TYR A 169 1.34 15.40 4.28
CA TYR A 169 1.36 14.11 4.95
C TYR A 169 2.74 13.44 4.90
N THR A 170 3.35 13.32 3.73
CA THR A 170 4.67 12.68 3.56
C THR A 170 5.81 13.46 4.25
N ASN A 171 5.69 14.79 4.36
CA ASN A 171 6.61 15.58 5.19
C ASN A 171 6.48 15.23 6.68
N GLN A 172 5.26 15.04 7.20
CA GLN A 172 5.05 14.59 8.58
C GLN A 172 5.59 13.18 8.80
N LEU A 173 5.40 12.29 7.81
CA LEU A 173 5.98 10.95 7.84
C LEU A 173 7.51 10.99 7.93
N LEU A 174 8.18 11.78 7.06
CA LEU A 174 9.63 11.97 7.10
C LEU A 174 10.10 12.53 8.44
N ALA A 175 9.42 13.52 9.00
CA ALA A 175 9.75 14.09 10.30
C ALA A 175 9.60 13.07 11.45
N THR A 176 8.58 12.21 11.39
CA THR A 176 8.37 11.13 12.34
C THR A 176 9.46 10.07 12.25
N VAL A 177 9.83 9.66 11.04
CA VAL A 177 10.93 8.71 10.82
C VAL A 177 12.27 9.30 11.29
N ALA A 178 12.58 10.55 10.94
CA ALA A 178 13.82 11.21 11.36
C ALA A 178 13.95 11.28 12.90
N ARG A 179 12.84 11.59 13.60
CA ARG A 179 12.77 11.57 15.07
C ARG A 179 13.03 10.18 15.64
N ARG A 180 12.34 9.17 15.12
CA ARG A 180 12.47 7.77 15.59
C ARG A 180 13.85 7.18 15.31
N HIS A 181 14.46 7.51 14.16
CA HIS A 181 15.71 6.96 13.68
C HIS A 181 16.95 7.60 14.30
N SER A 182 16.93 8.92 14.56
CA SER A 182 18.14 9.65 14.97
C SER A 182 17.88 10.84 15.91
N ASP A 183 16.74 10.85 16.61
CA ASP A 183 16.37 11.90 17.58
C ASP A 183 16.45 13.31 16.98
N VAL A 184 16.08 13.45 15.71
CA VAL A 184 16.11 14.72 14.96
C VAL A 184 15.05 15.68 15.49
N LYS A 185 15.45 16.83 16.04
CA LYS A 185 14.54 17.78 16.73
C LYS A 185 14.34 19.12 16.00
N ASP A 186 15.14 19.41 14.99
CA ASP A 186 15.13 20.69 14.29
C ASP A 186 15.51 20.53 12.81
N GLN A 187 15.31 21.60 12.04
CA GLN A 187 15.50 21.61 10.59
C GLN A 187 16.97 21.41 10.18
N GLU A 188 17.92 21.90 10.98
CA GLU A 188 19.35 21.77 10.68
C GLU A 188 19.81 20.32 10.89
N ALA A 189 19.35 19.69 11.97
CA ALA A 189 19.53 18.28 12.24
C ALA A 189 18.86 17.41 11.17
N PHE A 190 17.66 17.77 10.71
CA PHE A 190 16.98 17.06 9.63
C PHE A 190 17.80 17.12 8.33
N SER A 191 18.27 18.30 7.95
CA SER A 191 19.07 18.49 6.73
C SER A 191 20.36 17.67 6.78
N ARG A 192 21.04 17.64 7.93
CA ARG A 192 22.22 16.79 8.13
C ARG A 192 21.89 15.30 8.06
N TRP A 193 20.79 14.87 8.69
CA TRP A 193 20.34 13.48 8.69
C TRP A 193 20.01 13.01 7.27
N PHE A 194 19.22 13.80 6.54
CA PHE A 194 18.78 13.51 5.18
C PHE A 194 19.98 13.39 4.21
N LYS A 195 20.94 14.32 4.33
CA LYS A 195 22.19 14.29 3.57
C LYS A 195 23.09 13.11 3.94
N LYS A 196 23.24 12.83 5.25
CA LYS A 196 24.05 11.70 5.74
C LYS A 196 23.54 10.36 5.21
N LEU A 197 22.22 10.22 5.12
CA LEU A 197 21.56 9.04 4.56
C LEU A 197 21.45 9.08 3.03
N GLU A 198 21.97 10.11 2.36
CA GLU A 198 21.93 10.26 0.91
C GLU A 198 20.52 10.21 0.30
N LEU A 199 19.53 10.75 1.03
CA LEU A 199 18.11 10.73 0.64
C LEU A 199 17.71 11.86 -0.33
N GLU A 200 18.65 12.74 -0.65
CA GLU A 200 18.49 13.90 -1.55
C GLU A 200 18.65 13.58 -3.04
N ASP A 201 19.07 12.36 -3.37
CA ASP A 201 19.32 11.92 -4.74
C ASP A 201 18.56 10.61 -5.04
N PRO A 202 17.54 10.63 -5.91
CA PRO A 202 16.80 9.43 -6.30
C PRO A 202 17.67 8.31 -6.84
N ALA A 203 18.78 8.61 -7.49
CA ALA A 203 19.71 7.60 -7.98
C ALA A 203 20.39 6.81 -6.84
N LYS A 204 20.41 7.36 -5.63
CA LYS A 204 20.97 6.72 -4.44
C LYS A 204 19.93 6.00 -3.60
N PHE A 205 18.74 6.57 -3.41
CA PHE A 205 17.72 5.96 -2.55
C PHE A 205 16.80 4.96 -3.27
N LEU A 206 16.54 5.09 -4.58
CA LEU A 206 15.68 4.13 -5.30
C LEU A 206 16.28 2.71 -5.36
N PRO A 207 17.60 2.52 -5.58
CA PRO A 207 18.21 1.19 -5.46
C PRO A 207 18.09 0.61 -4.04
N ARG A 208 18.10 1.45 -3.01
CA ARG A 208 17.91 1.01 -1.62
C ARG A 208 16.46 0.57 -1.36
N LEU A 209 15.47 1.24 -1.96
CA LEU A 209 14.09 0.76 -1.90
C LEU A 209 13.97 -0.62 -2.56
N ARG A 210 14.65 -0.84 -3.69
CA ARG A 210 14.68 -2.16 -4.31
C ARG A 210 15.22 -3.23 -3.34
N ASN A 211 16.27 -2.94 -2.58
CA ASN A 211 16.77 -3.88 -1.57
C ASN A 211 15.73 -4.15 -0.47
N VAL A 212 15.00 -3.12 -0.02
CA VAL A 212 13.89 -3.29 0.95
C VAL A 212 12.81 -4.22 0.36
N VAL A 213 12.42 -4.00 -0.89
CA VAL A 213 11.45 -4.84 -1.60
C VAL A 213 11.96 -6.28 -1.75
N ASP A 214 13.23 -6.49 -2.12
CA ASP A 214 13.80 -7.82 -2.26
C ASP A 214 13.84 -8.57 -0.91
N VAL A 215 14.00 -7.85 0.23
CA VAL A 215 13.88 -8.44 1.58
C VAL A 215 12.43 -8.81 1.94
N LEU A 216 11.46 -7.98 1.56
CA LEU A 216 10.04 -8.25 1.80
C LEU A 216 9.54 -9.48 1.03
N VAL A 217 9.95 -9.60 -0.24
CA VAL A 217 9.49 -10.68 -1.13
C VAL A 217 10.32 -11.94 -0.98
N GLN A 218 11.62 -11.82 -0.69
CA GLN A 218 12.55 -12.94 -0.73
C GLN A 218 12.44 -13.70 -2.08
N ASP A 219 12.20 -15.00 -2.03
CA ASP A 219 12.06 -15.86 -3.22
C ASP A 219 10.59 -15.92 -3.75
N GLU A 220 9.63 -15.31 -3.06
CA GLU A 220 8.18 -15.40 -3.35
C GLU A 220 7.71 -14.42 -4.44
N TRP A 221 8.43 -14.38 -5.57
CA TRP A 221 8.04 -13.55 -6.72
C TRP A 221 6.90 -14.17 -7.53
N TRP A 222 5.73 -13.52 -7.56
CA TRP A 222 4.54 -14.00 -8.30
C TRP A 222 4.40 -13.41 -9.70
N ILE A 223 5.12 -12.32 -9.97
CA ILE A 223 5.15 -11.65 -11.28
C ILE A 223 6.52 -11.85 -11.95
N ASP A 224 6.50 -12.01 -13.27
CA ASP A 224 7.73 -12.00 -14.07
C ASP A 224 8.21 -10.55 -14.27
N ARG A 225 9.02 -10.08 -13.31
CA ARG A 225 9.57 -8.72 -13.31
C ARG A 225 10.39 -8.41 -14.56
N ASP A 226 11.10 -9.39 -15.10
CA ASP A 226 11.97 -9.19 -16.26
C ASP A 226 11.16 -9.10 -17.55
N ALA A 227 10.14 -9.94 -17.71
CA ALA A 227 9.17 -9.81 -18.79
C ALA A 227 8.41 -8.47 -18.73
N ILE A 228 8.04 -8.01 -17.53
CA ILE A 228 7.40 -6.70 -17.36
C ILE A 228 8.37 -5.58 -17.75
N ARG A 229 9.61 -5.59 -17.25
CA ARG A 229 10.62 -4.56 -17.57
C ARG A 229 10.90 -4.48 -19.07
N ALA A 230 10.95 -5.61 -19.77
CA ALA A 230 11.19 -5.64 -21.20
C ALA A 230 10.09 -4.94 -22.03
N LYS A 231 8.89 -4.76 -21.46
CA LYS A 231 7.77 -4.04 -22.09
C LYS A 231 7.75 -2.55 -21.77
N LEU A 232 8.49 -2.10 -20.75
CA LEU A 232 8.50 -0.69 -20.36
C LEU A 232 9.23 0.14 -21.43
N PRO A 233 8.81 1.40 -21.66
CA PRO A 233 9.53 2.30 -22.54
C PRO A 233 10.98 2.42 -22.07
N VAL A 234 11.93 2.21 -22.99
CA VAL A 234 13.34 2.50 -22.73
C VAL A 234 13.47 4.03 -22.75
N ASN A 235 13.74 4.61 -21.58
CA ASN A 235 14.10 6.03 -21.47
C ASN A 235 15.53 6.26 -21.95
#